data_AF-A0A959A107-F1
#
_entry.id   AF-A0A959A107-F1
#
_cell.length_a   1.000
_cell.length_b   1.000
_cell.length_c   1.000
_cell.angle_alpha   90.00
_cell.angle_beta   90.00
_cell.angle_gamma   90.00
#
_symmetry.space_group_name_H-M   'P 1'
#
loop_
_entity.id
_entity.type
_entity.pdbx_description
1 polymer ?
#
loop_
_entity_poly.entity_id
_entity_poly.type
_entity_poly.pdbx_seq_one_letter_code
_entity_poly.pdbx_strand_id
1 'polypeptide(L)' 'MVRLLGILVLVLDVVVVLDIYRGNMDTERKVLWILIVFFLPLLGPLLYYVVAKSR' A
#
# COMPACT_ATOMS: atom_id res chain seq x y z
N MET A 1 -5.52 3.63 -23.31
CA MET A 1 -5.15 4.55 -22.22
C MET A 1 -5.37 3.94 -20.82
N VAL A 2 -6.60 3.57 -20.44
CA VAL A 2 -6.93 3.08 -19.08
C VAL A 2 -6.18 1.79 -18.66
N ARG A 3 -5.85 0.91 -19.61
CA ARG A 3 -5.12 -0.34 -19.31
C ARG A 3 -3.73 -0.13 -18.70
N LEU A 4 -3.02 0.92 -19.13
CA LEU A 4 -1.70 1.24 -18.60
C LEU A 4 -1.78 1.78 -17.17
N LEU A 5 -2.82 2.58 -16.88
CA LEU A 5 -3.08 3.10 -15.54
C LEU A 5 -3.38 1.98 -14.55
N GLY A 6 -4.21 1.00 -14.93
CA GLY A 6 -4.50 -0.15 -14.07
C GLY A 6 -3.26 -0.98 -13.72
N ILE A 7 -2.35 -1.16 -14.69
CA ILE A 7 -1.07 -1.85 -14.44
C ILE A 7 -0.18 -1.03 -13.50
N LEU A 8 -0.12 0.29 -13.69
CA LEU A 8 0.67 1.16 -12.84
C LEU A 8 0.21 1.11 -11.37
N VAL A 9 -1.11 1.12 -11.17
CA VAL A 9 -1.73 0.99 -9.84
C VAL A 9 -1.42 -0.37 -9.23
N LEU A 10 -1.55 -1.45 -10.00
CA LEU A 10 -1.22 -2.79 -9.52
C LEU A 10 0.26 -2.90 -9.07
N VAL A 11 1.18 -2.32 -9.85
CA VAL A 11 2.60 -2.30 -9.49
C VAL A 11 2.83 -1.49 -8.21
N LEU A 12 2.16 -0.35 -8.08
CA LEU A 12 2.22 0.47 -6.87
C LEU A 12 1.74 -0.31 -5.64
N ASP A 13 0.59 -0.99 -5.74
CA ASP A 13 0.04 -1.79 -4.66
C ASP A 13 1.00 -2.89 -4.20
N VAL A 14 1.59 -3.63 -5.15
CA VAL A 14 2.58 -4.68 -4.84
C VAL A 14 3.80 -4.09 -4.13
N VAL A 15 4.33 -2.97 -4.61
CA VAL A 15 5.48 -2.31 -3.98
C VAL A 15 5.16 -1.88 -2.55
N VAL A 16 3.99 -1.29 -2.33
CA VAL A 16 3.59 -0.83 -0.99
C VAL A 16 3.34 -2.00 -0.05
N VAL A 17 2.67 -3.06 -0.50
CA VAL A 17 2.46 -4.27 0.30
C VAL A 17 3.79 -4.90 0.72
N LEU A 18 4.78 -4.95 -0.19
CA LEU A 18 6.12 -5.43 0.14
C LEU A 18 6.84 -4.51 1.13
N ASP A 19 6.67 -3.18 1.03
CA ASP A 19 7.22 -2.21 1.97
C ASP A 19 6.60 -2.39 3.37
N ILE A 20 5.27 -2.54 3.46
CA ILE A 20 4.56 -2.84 4.71
C ILE A 20 5.07 -4.16 5.32
N TYR A 21 5.17 -5.21 4.51
CA TYR A 21 5.58 -6.53 4.98
C TYR A 21 7.01 -6.53 5.53
N ARG A 22 7.92 -5.81 4.88
CA ARG A 22 9.34 -5.67 5.29
C ARG A 22 9.54 -4.68 6.44
N GLY A 23 8.59 -3.79 6.70
CA GLY A 23 8.68 -2.82 7.79
C GLY A 23 8.70 -3.45 9.19
N ASN A 24 9.12 -2.66 10.19
CA ASN A 24 9.20 -3.09 11.60
C ASN A 24 7.87 -2.92 12.38
N MET A 25 6.74 -2.80 11.66
CA MET A 25 5.43 -2.68 12.30
C MET A 25 4.97 -4.01 12.89
N ASP A 26 4.18 -3.96 13.97
CA ASP A 26 3.51 -5.15 14.51
C ASP A 26 2.62 -5.80 13.45
N THR A 27 2.45 -7.12 13.54
CA THR A 27 1.70 -7.92 12.56
C THR A 27 0.28 -7.39 12.34
N GLU A 28 -0.41 -6.99 13.40
CA GLU A 28 -1.77 -6.43 13.33
C GLU A 28 -1.83 -5.16 12.47
N ARG A 29 -0.87 -4.25 12.65
CA ARG A 29 -0.76 -3.02 11.85
C ARG A 29 -0.44 -3.32 10.40
N LYS A 30 0.43 -4.30 10.12
CA LYS A 30 0.73 -4.72 8.75
C LYS A 30 -0.53 -5.19 8.04
N VAL A 31 -1.31 -6.06 8.70
CA VAL A 31 -2.56 -6.59 8.13
C VAL A 31 -3.55 -5.45 7.86
N LEU A 32 -3.73 -4.52 8.79
CA LEU A 32 -4.60 -3.36 8.58
C LEU A 32 -4.17 -2.51 7.38
N TRP A 33 -2.88 -2.19 7.26
CA TRP A 33 -2.38 -1.40 6.14
C TRP A 33 -2.50 -2.12 4.79
N ILE A 34 -2.25 -3.43 4.75
CA ILE A 34 -2.44 -4.23 3.54
C ILE A 34 -3.91 -4.22 3.13
N LEU A 35 -4.85 -4.36 4.07
CA LEU A 35 -6.29 -4.26 3.77
C LEU A 35 -6.67 -2.87 3.22
N ILE A 36 -6.15 -1.80 3.82
CA ILE A 36 -6.41 -0.43 3.34
C ILE A 36 -5.91 -0.25 1.90
N VAL A 37 -4.68 -0.69 1.60
CA VAL A 37 -4.11 -0.62 0.24
C VAL A 37 -4.94 -1.45 -0.74
N PHE A 38 -5.35 -2.65 -0.36
CA PHE A 38 -6.15 -3.54 -1.22
C PHE A 38 -7.53 -2.97 -1.57
N PHE A 39 -8.26 -2.41 -0.60
CA PHE A 39 -9.58 -1.83 -0.84
C PHE A 39 -9.53 -0.42 -1.45
N LEU A 40 -8.44 0.33 -1.21
CA LEU A 40 -8.24 1.68 -1.73
C LEU A 40 -6.91 1.74 -2.52
N PRO A 41 -6.83 1.19 -3.73
CA PRO A 41 -5.56 1.03 -4.47
C PRO A 41 -4.91 2.36 -4.92
N LEU A 42 -5.63 3.48 -4.84
CA LEU A 42 -5.07 4.81 -5.09
C LEU A 42 -4.77 5.57 -3.79
N LEU A 43 -5.72 5.56 -2.85
CA LEU A 43 -5.60 6.34 -1.62
C LEU A 43 -4.82 5.60 -0.53
N GLY A 44 -4.90 4.28 -0.47
CA GLY A 44 -4.22 3.43 0.50
C GLY A 44 -2.70 3.54 0.42
N PRO A 45 -2.07 3.40 -0.75
CA PRO A 45 -0.66 3.69 -0.95
C PRO A 45 -0.26 5.09 -0.46
N LEU A 46 -1.03 6.11 -0.84
CA LEU A 46 -0.78 7.49 -0.46
C LEU A 46 -0.84 7.69 1.07
N LEU A 47 -1.90 7.16 1.71
CA LEU A 47 -2.09 7.21 3.15
C LEU A 47 -0.99 6.45 3.89
N TYR A 48 -0.55 5.30 3.38
CA TYR A 48 0.55 4.54 3.97
C TYR A 48 1.82 5.37 4.01
N TYR A 49 2.19 6.02 2.90
CA TYR A 49 3.40 6.84 2.84
C TYR A 49 3.34 8.08 3.75
N VAL A 50 2.17 8.73 3.87
CA VAL A 50 2.02 9.95 4.67
C VAL A 50 1.85 9.66 6.16
N VAL A 51 1.07 8.64 6.52
CA VAL A 51 0.67 8.38 7.91
C VAL A 51 1.52 7.29 8.56
N ALA A 52 1.75 6.19 7.83
CA ALA A 52 2.37 5.00 8.41
C ALA A 52 3.89 5.04 8.31
N LYS A 53 4.44 5.35 7.13
CA LYS A 53 5.87 5.34 6.87
C LYS A 53 6.62 6.50 7.54
N SER A 54 5.93 7.59 7.85
CA SER A 54 6.52 8.76 8.53
C SER A 54 6.78 8.52 10.03
N ARG A 55 6.46 7.34 10.58
CA ARG A 55 6.66 6.98 12.00
C ARG A 55 7.50 5.73 12.12
#